data_AF-A0A8T4W706-F1
#
_entry.id   AF-A0A8T4W706-F1
#
_cell.length_a   1.000
_cell.length_b   1.000
_cell.length_c   1.000
_cell.angle_alpha   90.00
_cell.angle_beta   90.00
_cell.angle_gamma   90.00
#
_symmetry.space_group_name_H-M   'P 1'
#
loop_
_entity.id
_entity.type
_entity.pdbx_description
1 polymer ?
#
loop_
_entity_poly.entity_id
_entity_poly.type
_entity_poly.pdbx_seq_one_letter_code
_entity_poly.pdbx_strand_id
1 'polypeptide(L)' 'MNVVDDTEELSEGEWVLLFNDKVVDHSANVEDMLKLAQEKYPNKKYPKDSIKISKIFSKITPRETLLDK' A
#
# COMPACT_ATOMS: atom_id res chain seq x y z
N MET A 1 -7.97 -10.72 -24.09
CA MET A 1 -8.59 -10.54 -22.77
C MET A 1 -8.04 -9.26 -22.17
N ASN A 2 -8.82 -8.18 -22.11
CA ASN A 2 -8.48 -7.03 -21.27
C ASN A 2 -8.88 -7.41 -19.84
N VAL A 3 -7.94 -7.94 -19.08
CA VAL A 3 -8.04 -7.88 -17.63
C VAL A 3 -7.77 -6.42 -17.27
N VAL A 4 -8.85 -5.64 -17.14
CA VAL A 4 -8.82 -4.41 -16.37
C VAL A 4 -8.56 -4.85 -14.94
N ASP A 5 -7.29 -4.94 -14.60
CA ASP A 5 -6.85 -5.11 -13.23
C ASP A 5 -7.10 -3.75 -12.59
N ASP A 6 -8.28 -3.59 -11.97
CA ASP A 6 -8.61 -2.48 -11.06
C ASP A 6 -7.73 -2.55 -9.78
N THR A 7 -6.44 -2.87 -9.93
CA THR A 7 -5.45 -2.53 -8.91
C THR A 7 -5.00 -1.13 -9.22
N GLU A 8 -5.34 -0.19 -8.33
CA GLU A 8 -4.72 1.13 -8.32
C GLU A 8 -3.21 0.92 -8.45
N GLU A 9 -2.63 1.32 -9.59
CA GLU A 9 -1.25 1.01 -9.97
C GLU A 9 -0.28 1.63 -8.95
N LEU A 10 0.02 0.86 -7.90
CA LEU A 10 0.95 1.22 -6.85
C LEU A 10 2.27 1.64 -7.48
N SER A 11 2.60 2.92 -7.36
CA SER A 11 3.78 3.47 -8.03
C SER A 11 5.01 3.42 -7.15
N GLU A 12 6.16 3.20 -7.79
CA GLU A 12 7.45 3.23 -7.11
C GLU A 12 7.66 4.60 -6.46
N GLY A 13 8.10 4.59 -5.21
CA GLY A 13 8.28 5.81 -4.42
C GLY A 13 7.03 6.26 -3.65
N GLU A 14 5.86 5.70 -3.93
CA GLU A 14 4.65 5.98 -3.15
C GLU A 14 4.66 5.28 -1.79
N TRP A 15 3.91 5.86 -0.87
CA TRP A 15 3.63 5.30 0.44
C TRP A 15 2.29 4.59 0.42
N VAL A 16 2.24 3.42 1.04
CA VAL A 16 1.02 2.63 1.20
C VAL A 16 0.67 2.52 2.68
N LEU A 17 -0.62 2.61 2.95
CA LEU A 17 -1.19 2.32 4.25
C LEU A 17 -1.67 0.87 4.26
N LEU A 18 -1.13 0.08 5.17
CA LEU A 18 -1.54 -1.29 5.41
C LEU A 18 -2.36 -1.37 6.69
N PHE A 19 -3.56 -1.92 6.59
CA PHE A 19 -4.39 -2.27 7.73
C PHE A 19 -4.53 -3.79 7.77
N ASN A 20 -4.02 -4.43 8.84
CA ASN A 20 -3.97 -5.89 8.95
C ASN A 20 -3.35 -6.56 7.71
N ASP A 21 -2.19 -6.05 7.28
CA ASP A 21 -1.43 -6.57 6.12
C ASP A 21 -2.16 -6.44 4.77
N LYS A 22 -3.25 -5.67 4.70
CA LYS A 22 -3.94 -5.31 3.45
C LYS A 22 -3.71 -3.85 3.12
N VAL A 23 -3.32 -3.56 1.87
CA VAL A 23 -3.27 -2.18 1.37
C VAL A 23 -4.69 -1.62 1.34
N VAL A 24 -4.90 -0.52 2.03
CA VAL A 24 -6.20 0.16 2.11
C VAL A 24 -6.17 1.54 1.47
N ASP A 25 -4.99 2.12 1.28
CA ASP A 25 -4.79 3.47 0.75
C ASP A 25 -3.33 3.63 0.31
N HIS A 26 -3.06 4.57 -0.60
CA HIS A 26 -1.72 4.90 -1.06
C HIS A 26 -1.61 6.39 -1.43
N SER A 27 -0.43 6.97 -1.28
CA SER A 27 -0.14 8.34 -1.68
C SER A 27 1.35 8.56 -1.89
N ALA A 28 1.71 9.42 -2.84
CA ALA A 28 3.08 9.89 -3.01
C ALA A 28 3.64 10.62 -1.77
N ASN A 29 2.77 11.17 -0.91
CA ASN A 29 3.18 11.97 0.25
C ASN A 29 2.96 11.22 1.58
N VAL A 30 4.01 11.16 2.42
CA VAL A 30 3.96 10.48 3.72
C VAL A 30 3.06 11.19 4.72
N GLU A 31 2.98 12.52 4.65
CA GLU A 31 2.15 13.31 5.57
C GLU A 31 0.66 13.02 5.38
N ASP A 32 0.23 12.85 4.13
CA ASP A 32 -1.13 12.43 3.79
C ASP A 32 -1.44 11.05 4.36
N MET A 33 -0.51 10.09 4.23
CA MET A 33 -0.66 8.76 4.83
C MET A 33 -0.75 8.79 6.35
N LEU A 34 0.04 9.63 7.02
CA LEU A 34 0.01 9.78 8.48
C LEU A 34 -1.31 10.40 8.97
N LYS A 35 -1.83 11.41 8.27
CA LYS A 35 -3.13 12.01 8.58
C LYS A 35 -4.26 10.99 8.38
N LEU A 36 -4.23 10.27 7.26
CA LEU A 36 -5.22 9.28 6.91
C LEU A 36 -5.23 8.10 7.88
N ALA A 37 -4.07 7.64 8.32
CA ALA A 37 -3.94 6.62 9.36
C ALA A 37 -4.59 7.07 10.68
N GLN A 38 -4.34 8.31 11.11
CA GLN A 38 -4.91 8.85 12.35
C GLN A 38 -6.43 9.08 12.26
N GLU A 39 -6.91 9.56 11.11
CA GLU A 39 -8.31 9.90 10.89
C GLU A 39 -9.19 8.66 10.69
N LYS A 40 -8.79 7.75 9.79
CA LYS A 40 -9.56 6.55 9.45
C LYS A 40 -9.36 5.41 10.45
N TYR A 41 -8.17 5.30 11.05
CA TYR A 41 -7.80 4.16 11.91
C TYR A 41 -7.29 4.61 13.29
N PRO A 42 -8.13 5.31 14.09
CA PRO A 42 -7.72 5.72 15.42
C PRO A 42 -7.46 4.50 16.32
N ASN A 43 -6.34 4.52 17.05
CA ASN A 43 -5.91 3.46 17.97
C ASN A 43 -7.01 3.04 18.98
N LYS A 44 -7.89 3.98 19.35
CA LYS A 44 -9.01 3.73 20.26
C LYS A 44 -10.06 2.76 19.68
N LYS A 45 -10.22 2.74 18.35
CA LYS A 45 -11.21 1.90 17.65
C LYS A 45 -10.63 0.55 17.24
N TYR A 46 -9.33 0.50 16.98
CA TYR A 46 -8.63 -0.67 16.47
C TYR A 46 -7.38 -1.01 17.32
N PRO A 47 -7.53 -1.27 18.63
CA PRO A 47 -6.38 -1.47 19.53
C PRO A 47 -5.64 -2.80 19.30
N LYS A 48 -6.23 -3.72 18.53
CA LYS A 48 -5.65 -5.03 18.20
C LYS A 48 -5.17 -5.12 16.74
N ASP A 49 -5.56 -4.16 15.92
CA ASP A 49 -5.23 -4.17 14.50
C ASP A 49 -3.90 -3.45 14.29
N SER A 50 -3.07 -4.01 13.41
CA SER A 50 -1.79 -3.41 13.07
C SER A 50 -1.96 -2.49 11.88
N ILE A 51 -1.74 -1.19 12.10
CA ILE A 51 -1.60 -0.20 11.03
C ILE A 51 -0.12 -0.04 10.74
N LYS A 52 0.29 -0.22 9.49
CA LYS A 52 1.66 -0.02 9.04
C LYS A 52 1.66 0.94 7.86
N ILE A 53 2.69 1.78 7.76
CA ILE A 53 2.96 2.61 6.59
C ILE A 53 4.24 2.08 5.97
N SER A 54 4.25 1.83 4.67
CA SER A 54 5.41 1.29 3.96
C SER A 54 5.63 2.04 2.67
N LYS A 55 6.89 2.19 2.26
CA LYS A 55 7.25 2.82 0.99
C LYS A 55 7.49 1.75 -0.07
N ILE A 56 6.96 1.95 -1.26
CA ILE A 56 7.19 1.07 -2.40
C ILE A 56 8.57 1.41 -2.96
N PHE A 57 9.51 0.46 -2.85
CA PHE A 57 10.88 0.65 -3.33
C PHE A 57 11.10 0.15 -4.75
N SER A 58 10.30 -0.81 -5.23
CA SER A 58 10.39 -1.27 -6.63
C SER A 58 9.07 -1.88 -7.12
N LYS A 59 8.74 -1.64 -8.40
CA LYS A 59 7.59 -2.28 -9.09
C LYS A 59 7.81 -3.74 -9.48
N ILE A 60 9.03 -4.27 -9.30
CA ILE A 60 9.36 -5.67 -9.65
C ILE A 60 8.52 -6.62 -8.81
N THR A 61 7.40 -7.05 -9.39
CA THR A 61 6.80 -8.31 -8.99
C THR A 61 7.82 -9.40 -9.31
N PRO A 62 8.09 -10.34 -8.38
CA PRO A 62 9.02 -11.46 -8.63
C PRO A 62 8.64 -12.32 -9.86
N ARG A 63 7.45 -12.09 -10.43
CA ARG A 63 6.93 -12.78 -11.59
C ARG A 63 7.61 -12.36 -12.90
N GLU A 64 8.17 -11.16 -12.99
CA GLU A 64 8.95 -10.73 -14.16
C GLU A 64 10.38 -11.29 -14.15
N THR A 65 10.92 -11.64 -12.97
CA THR A 65 12.28 -12.20 -12.85
C THR A 65 12.37 -13.68 -13.23
N LEU A 66 11.25 -14.34 -13.56
CA LEU A 66 11.19 -15.76 -13.94
C LEU A 66 11.08 -15.99 -15.46
N LEU A 67 11.13 -14.94 -16.28
CA LEU A 67 10.98 -15.05 -17.74
C LEU A 67 12.23 -14.65 -18.56
N ASP A 68 13.38 -14.43 -17.91
CA ASP A 68 14.66 -14.40 -18.62
C ASP A 68 15.25 -15.82 -18.61
N LYS A 69 15.12 -16.47 -19.77
CA LYS A 69 15.52 -17.85 -20.05
C LYS A 69 16.95 -17.91 -20.59
#